data_AF-A0A7C5B7E6-F1
#
_entry.id   AF-A0A7C5B7E6-F1
#
_cell.length_a   1.000
_cell.length_b   1.000
_cell.length_c   1.000
_cell.angle_alpha   90.00
_cell.angle_beta   90.00
_cell.angle_gamma   90.00
#
_symmetry.space_group_name_H-M   'P 1'
#
loop_
_entity.id
_entity.type
_entity.pdbx_description
1 polymer ?
#
loop_
_entity_poly.entity_id
_entity_poly.type
_entity_poly.pdbx_seq_one_letter_code
_entity_poly.pdbx_strand_id
1 'polypeptide(L)' 'MEDDTEKITIRLPKKYLRRIDFLVALDDFPSRSEVIRTAVRDFIYERIKIVVERAKEMQQADVTLEEMERIQREYMKK' A
#
# COMPACT_ATOMS: atom_id res chain seq x y z
N MET A 1 3.06 -18.77 21.82
CA MET A 1 2.74 -17.68 20.86
C MET A 1 2.63 -18.37 19.53
N GLU A 2 1.42 -18.42 18.99
CA GLU A 2 1.18 -18.99 17.66
C GLU A 2 2.01 -18.14 16.68
N ASP A 3 2.91 -18.76 15.92
CA ASP A 3 3.71 -18.05 14.93
C ASP A 3 2.74 -17.37 13.95
N ASP A 4 2.77 -16.04 13.90
CA ASP A 4 1.87 -15.19 13.11
C ASP A 4 2.20 -15.25 11.59
N THR A 5 2.57 -16.44 11.10
CA THR A 5 3.04 -16.71 9.75
C THR A 5 2.40 -17.99 9.20
N GLU A 6 1.84 -17.90 7.99
CA GLU A 6 1.23 -19.02 7.28
C GLU A 6 2.08 -19.43 6.07
N LYS A 7 2.20 -20.75 5.80
CA LYS A 7 3.01 -21.26 4.70
C LYS A 7 2.18 -21.33 3.41
N ILE A 8 2.57 -20.54 2.43
CA ILE A 8 1.93 -20.55 1.10
C ILE A 8 2.82 -21.22 0.04
N THR A 9 2.20 -21.85 -0.97
CA THR A 9 2.89 -22.38 -2.15
C THR A 9 2.38 -21.66 -3.39
N ILE A 10 3.28 -20.99 -4.12
CA ILE A 10 2.95 -20.20 -5.31
C ILE A 10 3.82 -20.63 -6.50
N ARG A 11 3.31 -20.47 -7.72
CA ARG A 11 4.08 -20.68 -8.96
C ARG A 11 4.62 -19.35 -9.46
N LEU A 12 5.95 -19.21 -9.47
CA LEU A 12 6.63 -18.01 -9.99
C LEU A 12 7.34 -18.31 -11.32
N PRO A 13 7.35 -17.38 -12.28
CA PRO A 13 8.19 -17.47 -13.46
C PRO A 13 9.66 -17.72 -13.10
N LYS A 14 10.31 -18.64 -13.81
CA LYS A 14 11.72 -19.02 -13.57
C LYS A 14 12.68 -17.82 -13.59
N LYS A 15 12.37 -16.79 -14.41
CA LYS A 15 13.16 -15.55 -14.47
C LYS A 15 13.19 -14.81 -13.14
N TYR A 16 12.09 -14.80 -12.38
CA TYR A 16 12.03 -14.13 -11.08
C TYR A 16 12.73 -14.94 -10.00
N LEU A 17 12.58 -16.27 -10.01
CA LEU A 17 13.36 -17.14 -9.10
C LEU A 17 14.86 -16.89 -9.23
N ARG A 18 15.39 -16.81 -10.46
CA ARG A 18 16.80 -16.50 -10.69
C ARG A 18 17.24 -15.14 -10.14
N ARG A 19 16.35 -14.13 -10.17
CA ARG A 19 16.65 -12.80 -9.61
C ARG A 19 16.64 -12.82 -8.08
N ILE A 20 15.68 -13.53 -7.48
CA ILE A 20 15.62 -13.73 -6.02
C ILE A 20 16.89 -14.46 -5.55
N ASP A 21 17.30 -15.49 -6.28
CA ASP A 21 18.53 -16.24 -5.98
C ASP A 21 19.78 -15.36 -6.02
N PHE A 22 19.84 -14.46 -7.00
CA PHE A 22 20.93 -13.51 -7.10
C PHE A 22 20.99 -12.54 -5.91
N LEU A 23 19.85 -12.03 -5.44
CA LEU A 23 19.79 -11.15 -4.26
C LEU A 23 20.29 -11.85 -2.99
N VAL A 24 19.90 -13.12 -2.80
CA VAL A 24 20.38 -13.91 -1.65
C VAL A 24 21.87 -14.23 -1.81
N ALA A 25 22.35 -14.53 -3.03
CA ALA A 25 23.75 -14.84 -3.29
C ALA A 25 24.69 -13.64 -3.05
N LEU A 26 24.18 -12.42 -3.16
CA LEU A 26 24.92 -11.19 -2.85
C LEU A 26 24.91 -10.82 -1.35
N ASP A 27 24.31 -11.66 -0.50
CA ASP A 27 24.11 -11.40 0.94
C ASP A 27 23.27 -10.14 1.23
N ASP A 28 22.51 -9.66 0.24
CA ASP A 28 21.58 -8.53 0.37
C ASP A 28 20.33 -8.94 1.18
N PHE A 29 19.96 -10.23 1.09
CA PHE A 29 18.86 -10.81 1.87
C PHE A 29 19.24 -12.17 2.45
N PRO A 30 18.80 -12.49 3.68
CA PRO A 30 19.16 -13.73 4.37
C PRO A 30 18.50 -14.98 3.78
N SER A 31 17.38 -14.83 3.04
CA SER A 31 16.70 -15.97 2.41
C SER A 31 15.75 -15.53 1.30
N ARG A 32 15.38 -16.48 0.42
CA ARG A 32 14.33 -16.26 -0.60
C ARG A 32 13.01 -15.82 0.02
N SER A 33 12.66 -16.39 1.17
CA SER A 33 11.42 -16.07 1.88
C SER A 33 11.44 -14.63 2.37
N GLU A 34 12.59 -14.11 2.80
CA GLU A 34 12.71 -12.72 3.24
C GLU A 34 12.57 -11.74 2.06
N VAL A 35 13.20 -12.03 0.93
CA VAL A 35 13.02 -11.23 -0.30
C VAL A 35 11.53 -11.11 -0.66
N ILE A 36 10.80 -12.23 -0.61
CA ILE A 36 9.36 -12.25 -0.94
C ILE A 36 8.55 -11.50 0.11
N ARG A 37 8.84 -11.68 1.41
CA ARG A 37 8.15 -10.96 2.49
C ARG A 37 8.33 -9.44 2.37
N THR A 38 9.55 -8.98 2.11
CA THR A 38 9.84 -7.56 1.90
C THR A 38 9.10 -7.02 0.69
N ALA A 39 9.20 -7.70 -0.46
CA ALA A 39 8.49 -7.29 -1.67
C ALA A 39 6.96 -7.19 -1.49
N VAL A 40 6.35 -8.15 -0.78
CA VAL A 40 4.92 -8.15 -0.48
C VAL A 40 4.55 -7.01 0.47
N ARG A 41 5.34 -6.81 1.54
CA ARG A 41 5.15 -5.74 2.52
C ARG A 41 5.17 -4.37 1.84
N ASP A 42 6.21 -4.10 1.05
CA ASP A 42 6.40 -2.82 0.38
C ASP A 42 5.27 -2.54 -0.61
N PHE A 43 4.87 -3.56 -1.39
CA PHE A 43 3.74 -3.46 -2.31
C PHE A 43 2.42 -3.15 -1.59
N ILE A 44 2.14 -3.81 -0.46
CA ILE A 44 0.93 -3.57 0.32
C ILE A 44 0.93 -2.14 0.87
N TYR A 45 2.03 -1.68 1.47
CA TYR A 45 2.10 -0.32 2.00
C TYR A 45 1.96 0.75 0.93
N GLU A 46 2.62 0.57 -0.21
CA GLU A 46 2.47 1.47 -1.36
C GLU A 46 1.01 1.54 -1.81
N ARG A 47 0.35 0.38 -1.92
CA ARG A 47 -1.05 0.33 -2.35
C ARG A 47 -2.02 0.95 -1.35
N ILE A 48 -1.82 0.68 -0.06
CA ILE A 48 -2.65 1.26 1.02
C ILE A 48 -2.47 2.77 1.04
N LYS A 49 -1.24 3.28 0.93
CA LYS A 49 -0.96 4.71 0.90
C LYS A 49 -1.77 5.41 -0.19
N ILE A 50 -1.75 4.89 -1.42
CA ILE A 50 -2.50 5.45 -2.56
C ILE A 50 -4.01 5.47 -2.26
N VAL A 51 -4.55 4.40 -1.67
CA VAL A 51 -5.98 4.32 -1.35
C VAL A 51 -6.35 5.32 -0.25
N VAL A 52 -5.54 5.42 0.80
CA VAL A 52 -5.78 6.34 1.91
C VAL A 52 -5.65 7.80 1.48
N GLU A 53 -4.67 8.13 0.64
CA GLU A 53 -4.51 9.48 0.09
C GLU A 53 -5.73 9.90 -0.73
N ARG A 54 -6.20 9.04 -1.64
CA ARG A 54 -7.42 9.31 -2.43
C ARG A 54 -8.66 9.45 -1.56
N ALA A 55 -8.81 8.61 -0.54
CA ALA A 55 -9.93 8.70 0.38
C ALA A 55 -9.92 10.02 1.17
N LYS A 56 -8.75 10.48 1.62
CA LYS A 56 -8.60 11.77 2.29
C LYS A 56 -8.91 12.95 1.37
N GLU A 57 -8.46 12.91 0.12
CA GLU A 57 -8.75 13.96 -0.87
C GLU A 57 -10.26 14.08 -1.12
N MET A 58 -10.95 12.95 -1.27
CA MET A 58 -12.41 12.93 -1.45
C MET A 58 -13.13 13.51 -0.22
N GLN A 59 -12.77 13.06 0.99
CA GLN A 59 -13.35 13.59 2.23
C GLN A 59 -13.10 15.10 2.38
N GLN A 60 -11.91 15.57 2.04
CA GLN A 60 -11.58 16.99 2.12
C GLN A 60 -12.38 17.80 1.10
N ALA A 61 -12.58 17.28 -0.11
CA ALA A 61 -13.40 17.91 -1.14
C ALA A 61 -14.87 18.03 -0.70
N ASP A 62 -15.44 16.96 -0.12
CA ASP A 62 -16.81 16.95 0.39
C ASP A 62 -17.00 17.98 1.52
N VAL A 63 -16.10 17.98 2.52
CA VAL A 63 -16.12 18.98 3.61
C VAL A 63 -15.98 20.41 3.07
N THR A 64 -15.08 20.61 2.11
CA THR A 64 -14.86 21.94 1.52
C THR A 64 -16.10 22.43 0.77
N LEU A 65 -16.77 21.55 0.03
CA LEU A 65 -18.01 21.86 -0.68
C LEU A 65 -19.14 22.23 0.29
N GLU A 66 -19.32 21.45 1.35
CA GLU A 66 -20.30 21.75 2.40
C GLU A 66 -20.07 23.12 3.08
N GLU A 67 -18.80 23.45 3.34
CA GLU A 67 -18.39 24.75 3.88
C GLU A 67 -18.74 25.89 2.90
N MET A 68 -18.41 25.73 1.61
CA MET A 68 -18.72 26.70 0.56
C MET A 68 -20.24 26.93 0.40
N GLU A 69 -21.04 25.86 0.43
CA GLU A 69 -22.49 25.98 0.39
C GLU A 69 -23.05 26.72 1.60
N ARG A 70 -22.51 26.48 2.80
CA ARG A 70 -22.93 27.18 4.03
C ARG A 70 -22.66 28.68 3.90
N ILE A 71 -21.47 29.04 3.44
CA ILE A 71 -21.07 30.42 3.19
C ILE A 71 -22.02 31.07 2.17
N GLN A 72 -22.28 30.44 1.03
CA GLN A 72 -23.22 30.96 0.03
C GLN A 72 -24.63 31.19 0.59
N ARG A 73 -25.16 30.24 1.38
CA ARG A 73 -26.49 30.38 2.01
C ARG A 73 -26.57 31.57 2.96
N GLU A 74 -25.49 31.86 3.69
CA GLU A 74 -25.43 33.01 4.59
C GLU A 74 -25.36 34.34 3.82
N TYR A 75 -24.59 34.40 2.72
CA TYR A 75 -24.53 35.59 1.86
C TYR A 75 -25.84 35.87 1.12
N MET A 76 -26.55 34.83 0.67
CA MET A 76 -27.82 34.98 -0.08
C MET A 76 -29.03 35.30 0.81
N LYS A 77 -28.88 35.20 2.14
CA LYS A 77 -29.91 35.57 3.14
C LYS A 77 -29.78 37.02 3.64
N LYS A 78 -28.80 37.77 3.14
CA LYS A 78 -28.53 39.17 3.49
C LYS A 78 -28.89 40.08 2.33
#